data_AF-A0A542EGQ5-F1
#
_entry.id   AF-A0A542EGQ5-F1
#
_cell.length_a   1.000
_cell.length_b   1.000
_cell.length_c   1.000
_cell.angle_alpha   90.00
_cell.angle_beta   90.00
_cell.angle_gamma   90.00
#
_symmetry.space_group_name_H-M   'P 1'
#
loop_
_entity.id
_entity.type
_entity.pdbx_description
1 polymer ?
#
loop_
_entity_poly.entity_id
_entity_poly.type
_entity_poly.pdbx_seq_one_letter_code
_entity_poly.pdbx_strand_id
1 'polypeptide(L)'
;MEAETIVVGEPGAYTPHDIGVRWLFTLTDPLIPLRYRQHLNDQMVALITTRPRWGAFFIGGVLSDLISTLPGSDPWRHLSARWGASSFGPHPPLDNGAVGVTGRVFGTYTDALDVAGQVMAHPEIDTGLAAFAQPLSPGAAYAVAAGALGHKRAPDALAALAGDTDEGDLSEQEQVAAVIQIGSRRRLPQGQGRQLAEDGLEAIRWVAARRRSWLGTTDDSYVVEVVSRWSILATTLADGGDLGAQWASIDERNAENSIIAEDVDF
;
A
#
# COMPACT_ATOMS: atom_id res chain seq x y z
N MET A 1 -8.56 38.15 4.54
CA MET A 1 -9.35 36.99 4.10
C MET A 1 -8.87 36.69 2.70
N GLU A 2 -7.78 35.95 2.60
CA GLU A 2 -7.12 35.67 1.33
C GLU A 2 -7.98 34.70 0.55
N ALA A 3 -8.30 35.06 -0.69
CA ALA A 3 -9.07 34.25 -1.60
C ALA A 3 -8.28 32.97 -1.87
N GLU A 4 -8.91 31.83 -1.60
CA GLU A 4 -8.41 30.51 -1.97
C GLU A 4 -8.33 30.48 -3.50
N THR A 5 -7.12 30.61 -4.03
CA THR A 5 -6.86 30.49 -5.46
C THR A 5 -7.10 29.02 -5.84
N ILE A 6 -8.34 28.72 -6.22
CA ILE A 6 -8.71 27.46 -6.86
C ILE A 6 -7.86 27.37 -8.13
N VAL A 7 -6.93 26.41 -8.14
CA VAL A 7 -6.06 26.17 -9.30
C VAL A 7 -6.94 25.66 -10.43
N VAL A 8 -6.93 26.40 -11.54
CA VAL A 8 -7.67 26.11 -12.76
C VAL A 8 -7.26 24.76 -13.33
N GLY A 9 -8.20 23.80 -13.33
CA GLY A 9 -8.02 22.42 -13.78
C GLY A 9 -8.99 21.41 -13.14
N GLU A 10 -10.15 21.85 -12.64
CA GLU A 10 -11.20 20.95 -12.13
C GLU A 10 -12.14 20.49 -13.26
N PRO A 11 -12.09 19.21 -13.67
CA PRO A 11 -13.21 18.59 -14.34
C PRO A 11 -13.74 17.39 -13.54
N GLY A 12 -15.03 17.43 -13.21
CA GLY A 12 -15.85 16.23 -13.02
C GLY A 12 -15.56 15.41 -11.76
N ALA A 13 -16.49 14.51 -11.43
CA ALA A 13 -16.33 13.54 -10.36
C ALA A 13 -15.05 12.72 -10.57
N TYR A 14 -14.08 12.83 -9.66
CA TYR A 14 -12.87 12.00 -9.72
C TYR A 14 -13.26 10.55 -9.47
N THR A 15 -12.88 9.66 -10.40
CA THR A 15 -13.07 8.23 -10.20
C THR A 15 -12.08 7.70 -9.15
N PRO A 16 -12.35 6.54 -8.52
CA PRO A 16 -11.35 5.87 -7.68
C PRO A 16 -9.99 5.69 -8.38
N HIS A 17 -10.03 5.43 -9.69
CA HIS A 17 -8.84 5.33 -10.53
C HIS A 17 -8.03 6.64 -10.54
N ASP A 18 -8.69 7.79 -10.78
CA ASP A 18 -8.02 9.10 -10.82
C ASP A 18 -7.33 9.43 -9.49
N ILE A 19 -7.98 9.12 -8.37
CA ILE A 19 -7.43 9.34 -7.03
C ILE A 19 -6.22 8.42 -6.81
N GLY A 20 -6.32 7.13 -7.16
CA GLY A 20 -5.22 6.18 -7.04
C GLY A 20 -3.99 6.55 -7.87
N VAL A 21 -4.20 6.95 -9.14
CA VAL A 21 -3.11 7.40 -10.03
C VAL A 21 -2.47 8.69 -9.52
N ARG A 22 -3.23 9.64 -8.98
CA ARG A 22 -2.65 10.86 -8.41
C ARG A 22 -1.88 10.56 -7.12
N TRP A 23 -2.38 9.66 -6.28
CA TRP A 23 -1.70 9.25 -5.06
C TRP A 23 -0.30 8.65 -5.31
N LEU A 24 -0.07 8.04 -6.48
CA LEU A 24 1.25 7.59 -6.90
C LEU A 24 2.33 8.67 -6.81
N PHE A 25 2.01 9.94 -7.10
CA PHE A 25 2.98 11.04 -7.00
C PHE A 25 3.55 11.19 -5.58
N THR A 26 2.83 10.72 -4.56
CA THR A 26 3.32 10.70 -3.18
C THR A 26 4.47 9.70 -2.97
N LEU A 27 4.66 8.73 -3.88
CA LEU A 27 5.67 7.67 -3.81
C LEU A 27 6.90 7.94 -4.69
N THR A 28 6.75 8.72 -5.77
CA THR A 28 7.75 8.81 -6.84
C THR A 28 8.31 10.20 -7.07
N ASP A 29 7.56 11.25 -6.73
CA ASP A 29 7.98 12.62 -7.04
C ASP A 29 8.44 13.36 -5.77
N PRO A 30 9.74 13.64 -5.61
CA PRO A 30 10.24 14.41 -4.47
C PRO A 30 9.91 15.90 -4.58
N LEU A 31 9.65 16.42 -5.79
CA LEU A 31 9.47 17.84 -6.08
C LEU A 31 8.04 18.33 -5.85
N ILE A 32 7.06 17.43 -5.67
CA ILE A 32 5.71 17.87 -5.28
C ILE A 32 5.76 18.56 -3.91
N PRO A 33 5.11 19.73 -3.75
CA PRO A 33 5.08 20.42 -2.47
C PRO A 33 4.49 19.54 -1.35
N LEU A 34 5.04 19.62 -0.13
CA LEU A 34 4.58 18.81 1.01
C LEU A 34 3.06 18.91 1.25
N ARG A 35 2.49 20.12 1.13
CA ARG A 35 1.04 20.33 1.28
C ARG A 35 0.23 19.61 0.20
N TYR A 36 0.74 19.55 -1.02
CA TYR A 36 0.08 18.84 -2.11
C TYR A 36 0.19 17.32 -1.92
N ARG A 37 1.36 16.82 -1.50
CA ARG A 37 1.53 15.40 -1.12
C ARG A 37 0.54 14.99 -0.03
N GLN A 38 0.39 15.83 1.00
CA GLN A 38 -0.58 15.57 2.07
C GLN A 38 -2.02 15.59 1.56
N HIS A 39 -2.39 16.55 0.70
CA HIS A 39 -3.71 16.58 0.08
C HIS A 39 -4.03 15.30 -0.72
N LEU A 40 -3.09 14.81 -1.54
CA LEU A 40 -3.25 13.56 -2.29
C LEU A 40 -3.38 12.35 -1.36
N ASN A 41 -2.63 12.34 -0.25
CA ASN A 41 -2.76 11.31 0.77
C ASN A 41 -4.13 11.35 1.46
N ASP A 42 -4.61 12.54 1.82
CA ASP A 42 -5.91 12.73 2.47
C ASP A 42 -7.07 12.29 1.56
N GLN A 43 -6.99 12.54 0.25
CA GLN A 43 -7.95 12.05 -0.74
C GLN A 43 -7.97 10.52 -0.81
N MET A 44 -6.80 9.88 -0.84
CA MET A 44 -6.69 8.43 -0.87
C MET A 44 -7.24 7.79 0.42
N VAL A 45 -6.91 8.37 1.58
CA VAL A 45 -7.44 7.92 2.87
C VAL A 45 -8.96 8.04 2.91
N ALA A 46 -9.52 9.16 2.46
CA ALA A 46 -10.96 9.36 2.40
C ALA A 46 -11.66 8.37 1.44
N LEU A 47 -11.07 8.08 0.28
CA LEU A 47 -11.58 7.08 -0.65
C LEU A 47 -11.62 5.69 -0.03
N ILE A 48 -10.52 5.22 0.57
CA ILE A 48 -10.47 3.89 1.21
C ILE A 48 -11.42 3.82 2.41
N THR A 49 -11.55 4.91 3.19
CA THR A 49 -12.47 4.95 4.34
C THR A 49 -13.94 4.88 3.89
N THR A 50 -14.28 5.44 2.73
CA THR A 50 -15.65 5.41 2.20
C THR A 50 -15.93 4.16 1.37
N ARG A 51 -14.90 3.51 0.82
CA ARG A 51 -14.97 2.28 0.02
C ARG A 51 -13.96 1.24 0.52
N PRO A 52 -14.14 0.69 1.73
CA PRO A 52 -13.16 -0.21 2.34
C PRO A 52 -12.91 -1.47 1.50
N ARG A 53 -13.94 -2.02 0.85
CA ARG A 53 -13.79 -3.18 -0.04
C ARG A 53 -12.90 -2.88 -1.24
N TRP A 54 -13.10 -1.72 -1.89
CA TRP A 54 -12.20 -1.25 -2.95
C TRP A 54 -10.77 -1.08 -2.42
N GLY A 55 -10.62 -0.49 -1.23
CA GLY A 55 -9.32 -0.30 -0.59
C GLY A 55 -8.60 -1.62 -0.30
N ALA A 56 -9.32 -2.66 0.13
CA ALA A 56 -8.75 -3.98 0.39
C ALA A 56 -8.22 -4.63 -0.90
N PHE A 57 -8.95 -4.54 -2.01
CA PHE A 57 -8.47 -5.00 -3.32
C PHE A 57 -7.29 -4.18 -3.83
N PHE A 58 -7.36 -2.85 -3.73
CA PHE A 58 -6.28 -1.96 -4.16
C PHE A 58 -4.98 -2.24 -3.38
N ILE A 59 -5.04 -2.19 -2.05
CA ILE A 59 -3.87 -2.37 -1.19
C ILE A 59 -3.34 -3.80 -1.29
N GLY A 60 -4.22 -4.80 -1.21
CA GLY A 60 -3.83 -6.21 -1.26
C GLY A 60 -3.21 -6.59 -2.61
N GLY A 61 -3.75 -6.05 -3.69
CA GLY A 61 -3.20 -6.24 -5.03
C GLY A 61 -1.84 -5.58 -5.22
N VAL A 62 -1.69 -4.31 -4.84
CA VAL A 62 -0.40 -3.59 -4.91
C VAL A 62 0.67 -4.30 -4.09
N LEU A 63 0.37 -4.62 -2.82
CA LEU A 63 1.32 -5.31 -1.93
C LEU A 63 1.68 -6.69 -2.46
N SER A 64 0.69 -7.46 -2.94
CA SER A 64 0.93 -8.77 -3.52
C SER A 64 1.89 -8.71 -4.69
N ASP A 65 1.66 -7.81 -5.66
CA ASP A 65 2.51 -7.73 -6.84
C ASP A 65 3.93 -7.32 -6.46
N LEU A 66 4.08 -6.28 -5.64
CA LEU A 66 5.40 -5.82 -5.22
C LEU A 66 6.16 -6.89 -4.41
N ILE A 67 5.49 -7.63 -3.50
CA ILE A 67 6.13 -8.72 -2.73
C ILE A 67 6.43 -9.92 -3.63
N SER A 68 5.53 -10.26 -4.56
CA SER A 68 5.72 -11.41 -5.45
C SER A 68 6.94 -11.25 -6.35
N THR A 69 7.34 -10.00 -6.63
CA THR A 69 8.49 -9.67 -7.46
C THR A 69 9.81 -9.49 -6.68
N LEU A 70 9.79 -9.58 -5.35
CA LEU A 70 11.03 -9.73 -4.56
C LEU A 70 11.64 -11.12 -4.81
N PRO A 71 12.96 -11.31 -4.58
CA PRO A 71 13.59 -12.61 -4.71
C PRO A 71 12.87 -13.68 -3.90
N GLY A 72 12.77 -14.91 -4.43
CA GLY A 72 12.02 -15.99 -3.77
C GLY A 72 12.47 -16.29 -2.32
N SER A 73 13.74 -16.03 -2.01
CA SER A 73 14.35 -16.16 -0.68
C SER A 73 14.18 -14.94 0.22
N ASP A 74 13.62 -13.83 -0.26
CA ASP A 74 13.45 -12.61 0.54
C ASP A 74 12.55 -12.90 1.76
N PRO A 75 13.00 -12.57 2.99
CA PRO A 75 12.24 -12.85 4.22
C PRO A 75 10.83 -12.26 4.24
N TRP A 76 10.58 -11.16 3.53
CA TRP A 76 9.28 -10.47 3.47
C TRP A 76 8.21 -11.31 2.74
N ARG A 77 8.62 -12.32 1.94
CA ARG A 77 7.71 -13.29 1.30
C ARG A 77 7.25 -14.40 2.24
N HIS A 78 7.85 -14.50 3.43
CA HIS A 78 7.69 -15.64 4.36
C HIS A 78 7.23 -15.21 5.75
N LEU A 79 6.49 -14.09 5.84
CA LEU A 79 5.98 -13.56 7.10
C LEU A 79 4.77 -14.36 7.61
N SER A 80 4.59 -14.37 8.93
CA SER A 80 3.34 -14.79 9.59
C SER A 80 2.73 -13.59 10.30
N ALA A 81 1.41 -13.50 10.37
CA ALA A 81 0.75 -12.33 10.93
C ALA A 81 -0.58 -12.65 11.62
N ARG A 82 -0.97 -11.74 12.52
CA ARG A 82 -2.24 -11.76 13.25
C ARG A 82 -2.83 -10.37 13.29
N TRP A 83 -4.15 -10.29 13.14
CA TRP A 83 -4.95 -9.11 13.44
C TRP A 83 -6.30 -9.52 14.03
N GLY A 84 -6.49 -9.31 15.33
CA GLY A 84 -7.66 -9.79 16.05
C GLY A 84 -7.79 -11.32 15.94
N ALA A 85 -8.91 -11.78 15.36
CA ALA A 85 -9.17 -13.20 15.12
C ALA A 85 -8.57 -13.72 13.80
N SER A 86 -8.15 -12.84 12.88
CA SER A 86 -7.51 -13.22 11.62
C SER A 86 -6.05 -13.55 11.87
N SER A 87 -5.56 -14.66 11.32
CA SER A 87 -4.14 -15.01 11.35
C SER A 87 -3.76 -15.91 10.19
N PHE A 88 -2.52 -15.80 9.73
CA PHE A 88 -1.97 -16.61 8.64
C PHE A 88 -0.45 -16.76 8.76
N GLY A 89 0.11 -17.66 7.94
CA GLY A 89 1.49 -18.09 8.01
C GLY A 89 1.71 -19.23 9.03
N PRO A 90 2.89 -19.86 9.03
CA PRO A 90 3.18 -21.01 9.88
C PRO A 90 3.17 -20.69 11.38
N HIS A 91 3.61 -19.47 11.76
CA HIS A 91 3.85 -19.10 13.16
C HIS A 91 3.37 -17.66 13.45
N PRO A 92 2.06 -17.38 13.39
CA PRO A 92 1.55 -16.03 13.63
C PRO A 92 1.86 -15.56 15.06
N PRO A 93 2.12 -14.25 15.26
CA PRO A 93 2.38 -13.70 16.60
C PRO A 93 1.17 -13.87 17.52
N LEU A 94 1.40 -13.71 18.83
CA LEU A 94 0.32 -13.71 19.84
C LEU A 94 -0.52 -12.43 19.75
N ASP A 95 0.14 -11.30 19.56
CA ASP A 95 -0.47 -9.98 19.42
C ASP A 95 -0.63 -9.58 17.95
N ASN A 96 -1.32 -8.47 17.71
CA ASN A 96 -1.45 -7.89 16.39
C ASN A 96 -0.08 -7.52 15.81
N GLY A 97 0.14 -7.80 14.53
CA GLY A 97 1.41 -7.52 13.86
C GLY A 97 1.83 -8.65 12.91
N ALA A 98 3.11 -8.61 12.54
CA ALA A 98 3.76 -9.66 11.78
C ALA A 98 5.09 -10.08 12.41
N VAL A 99 5.51 -11.31 12.12
CA VAL A 99 6.81 -11.86 12.50
C VAL A 99 7.46 -12.54 11.30
N GLY A 100 8.80 -12.49 11.26
CA GLY A 100 9.58 -13.27 10.31
C GLY A 100 9.64 -14.76 10.66
N VAL A 101 10.29 -15.55 9.82
CA VAL A 101 10.46 -17.01 9.99
C VAL A 101 11.13 -17.40 11.32
N THR A 102 11.92 -16.51 11.91
CA THR A 102 12.59 -16.71 13.20
C THR A 102 11.72 -16.36 14.40
N GLY A 103 10.50 -15.86 14.18
CA GLY A 103 9.62 -15.34 15.23
C GLY A 103 9.94 -13.91 15.69
N ARG A 104 10.98 -13.26 15.12
CA ARG A 104 11.27 -11.85 15.38
C ARG A 104 10.12 -10.97 14.86
N VAL A 105 9.70 -9.98 15.65
CA VAL A 105 8.75 -8.94 15.23
C VAL A 105 9.27 -8.24 13.98
N PHE A 106 8.40 -8.15 12.97
CA PHE A 106 8.65 -7.45 11.72
C PHE A 106 8.16 -5.99 11.80
N GLY A 107 8.84 -5.09 11.09
CA GLY A 107 8.43 -3.69 10.95
C GLY A 107 9.43 -2.70 11.53
N THR A 108 10.72 -3.05 11.62
CA THR A 108 11.79 -2.12 12.03
C THR A 108 12.86 -2.01 10.95
N TYR A 109 13.72 -0.99 11.00
CA TYR A 109 14.83 -0.85 10.05
C TYR A 109 15.73 -2.10 9.95
N THR A 110 15.75 -2.94 11.00
CA THR A 110 16.51 -4.20 11.00
C THR A 110 15.98 -5.25 10.01
N ASP A 111 14.77 -5.06 9.47
CA ASP A 111 14.19 -5.88 8.41
C ASP A 111 14.65 -5.45 7.01
N ALA A 112 15.43 -4.36 6.90
CA ALA A 112 16.01 -3.87 5.64
C ALA A 112 17.54 -4.09 5.53
N LEU A 113 18.21 -4.45 6.64
CA LEU A 113 19.68 -4.52 6.74
C LEU A 113 20.33 -5.57 5.83
N ASP A 114 19.61 -6.64 5.50
CA ASP A 114 20.09 -7.71 4.63
C ASP A 114 20.28 -7.26 3.17
N VAL A 115 19.65 -6.16 2.77
CA VAL A 115 19.72 -5.60 1.40
C VAL A 115 20.35 -4.22 1.39
N ALA A 116 19.90 -3.32 2.26
CA ALA A 116 20.40 -1.94 2.29
C ALA A 116 21.76 -1.81 3.00
N GLY A 117 22.13 -2.79 3.83
CA GLY A 117 23.25 -2.66 4.76
C GLY A 117 23.03 -1.53 5.77
N GLN A 118 24.10 -1.15 6.46
CA GLN A 118 24.13 0.06 7.30
C GLN A 118 25.49 0.73 7.14
N VAL A 119 25.49 1.95 6.61
CA VAL A 119 26.69 2.77 6.40
C VAL A 119 26.84 3.79 7.52
N MET A 120 25.73 4.36 7.99
CA MET A 120 25.69 5.37 9.05
C MET A 120 25.20 4.79 10.37
N ALA A 121 25.60 5.39 11.48
CA ALA A 121 25.22 4.91 12.82
C ALA A 121 23.70 4.98 13.09
N HIS A 122 23.00 5.89 12.42
CA HIS A 122 21.58 6.16 12.66
C HIS A 122 20.77 6.01 11.36
N PRO A 123 19.64 5.27 11.35
CA PRO A 123 18.89 4.98 10.13
C PRO A 123 18.29 6.23 9.50
N GLU A 124 17.95 7.27 10.26
CA GLU A 124 17.35 8.51 9.75
C GLU A 124 18.28 9.37 8.89
N ILE A 125 19.60 9.18 8.99
CA ILE A 125 20.61 9.85 8.16
C ILE A 125 21.30 8.88 7.20
N ASP A 126 20.98 7.59 7.27
CA ASP A 126 21.47 6.58 6.33
C ASP A 126 20.57 6.59 5.09
N THR A 127 21.12 6.94 3.93
CA THR A 127 20.33 7.05 2.70
C THR A 127 19.68 5.73 2.28
N GLY A 128 20.26 4.59 2.65
CA GLY A 128 19.69 3.26 2.39
C GLY A 128 18.60 2.86 3.38
N LEU A 129 18.62 3.42 4.61
CA LEU A 129 17.68 3.05 5.68
C LEU A 129 16.66 4.14 6.04
N ALA A 130 16.78 5.36 5.50
CA ALA A 130 15.91 6.48 5.88
C ALA A 130 14.42 6.19 5.69
N ALA A 131 14.06 5.41 4.66
CA ALA A 131 12.68 4.98 4.41
C ALA A 131 12.13 4.01 5.48
N PHE A 132 13.02 3.33 6.22
CA PHE A 132 12.69 2.35 7.27
C PHE A 132 12.99 2.88 8.68
N ALA A 133 13.43 4.13 8.80
CA ALA A 133 13.81 4.74 10.09
C ALA A 133 12.62 4.83 11.06
N GLN A 134 11.40 4.98 10.53
CA GLN A 134 10.18 4.88 11.32
C GLN A 134 9.69 3.43 11.31
N PRO A 135 9.50 2.81 12.48
CA PRO A 135 8.90 1.49 12.58
C PRO A 135 7.47 1.49 12.04
N LEU A 136 7.07 0.39 11.40
CA LEU A 136 5.70 0.18 10.97
C LEU A 136 4.77 0.12 12.18
N SER A 137 3.54 0.60 11.99
CA SER A 137 2.43 0.21 12.85
C SER A 137 2.24 -1.32 12.82
N PRO A 138 1.71 -1.96 13.88
CA PRO A 138 1.37 -3.37 13.83
C PRO A 138 0.41 -3.74 12.68
N GLY A 139 -0.51 -2.85 12.32
CA GLY A 139 -1.45 -3.12 11.23
C GLY A 139 -0.79 -2.98 9.86
N ALA A 140 0.17 -2.07 9.71
CA ALA A 140 0.98 -1.97 8.50
C ALA A 140 1.90 -3.19 8.34
N ALA A 141 2.50 -3.68 9.43
CA ALA A 141 3.26 -4.94 9.43
C ALA A 141 2.37 -6.15 9.03
N TYR A 142 1.14 -6.22 9.55
CA TYR A 142 0.15 -7.21 9.13
C TYR A 142 -0.19 -7.07 7.64
N ALA A 143 -0.36 -5.86 7.14
CA ALA A 143 -0.68 -5.61 5.73
C ALA A 143 0.45 -6.05 4.80
N VAL A 144 1.71 -5.76 5.14
CA VAL A 144 2.89 -6.28 4.40
C VAL A 144 2.82 -7.80 4.33
N ALA A 145 2.62 -8.49 5.46
CA ALA A 145 2.52 -9.94 5.48
C ALA A 145 1.33 -10.47 4.65
N ALA A 146 0.20 -9.75 4.63
CA ALA A 146 -0.97 -10.14 3.85
C ALA A 146 -0.69 -10.15 2.34
N GLY A 147 0.17 -9.24 1.84
CA GLY A 147 0.58 -9.23 0.44
C GLY A 147 1.26 -10.53 0.00
N ALA A 148 2.00 -11.21 0.89
CA ALA A 148 2.62 -12.50 0.58
C ALA A 148 1.62 -13.65 0.31
N LEU A 149 0.33 -13.47 0.64
CA LEU A 149 -0.73 -14.45 0.33
C LEU A 149 -1.14 -14.46 -1.15
N GLY A 150 -0.68 -13.48 -1.93
CA GLY A 150 -1.05 -13.31 -3.33
C GLY A 150 -2.34 -12.50 -3.52
N HIS A 151 -2.52 -11.97 -4.73
CA HIS A 151 -3.54 -10.96 -5.03
C HIS A 151 -4.99 -11.46 -4.86
N LYS A 152 -5.20 -12.79 -4.83
CA LYS A 152 -6.53 -13.40 -4.62
C LYS A 152 -6.93 -13.50 -3.15
N ARG A 153 -5.96 -13.54 -2.24
CA ARG A 153 -6.18 -13.80 -0.81
C ARG A 153 -5.81 -12.61 0.08
N ALA A 154 -4.91 -11.75 -0.39
CA ALA A 154 -4.52 -10.54 0.33
C ALA A 154 -5.72 -9.62 0.65
N PRO A 155 -6.68 -9.36 -0.26
CA PRO A 155 -7.84 -8.51 0.04
C PRO A 155 -8.68 -9.03 1.20
N ASP A 156 -8.96 -10.33 1.25
CA ASP A 156 -9.75 -10.95 2.32
C ASP A 156 -9.04 -10.83 3.68
N ALA A 157 -7.71 -10.99 3.70
CA ALA A 157 -6.92 -10.79 4.91
C ALA A 157 -6.95 -9.33 5.37
N LEU A 158 -6.89 -8.38 4.43
CA LEU A 158 -6.93 -6.94 4.72
C LEU A 158 -8.31 -6.44 5.13
N ALA A 159 -9.40 -7.14 4.79
CA ALA A 159 -10.74 -6.81 5.28
C ALA A 159 -10.80 -6.77 6.83
N ALA A 160 -9.96 -7.55 7.51
CA ALA A 160 -9.84 -7.51 8.97
C ALA A 160 -9.37 -6.13 9.51
N LEU A 161 -8.63 -5.33 8.73
CA LEU A 161 -8.25 -3.96 9.07
C LEU A 161 -9.39 -2.95 8.83
N ALA A 162 -10.34 -3.27 7.96
CA ALA A 162 -11.49 -2.39 7.72
C ALA A 162 -12.52 -2.44 8.87
N GLY A 163 -12.56 -3.56 9.61
CA GLY A 163 -13.60 -3.84 10.61
C GLY A 163 -14.83 -4.51 9.99
N ASP A 164 -15.85 -4.80 10.80
CA ASP A 164 -17.14 -5.34 10.32
C ASP A 164 -17.77 -4.32 9.36
N THR A 165 -17.82 -4.66 8.08
CA THR A 165 -18.33 -3.80 7.01
C THR A 165 -19.85 -3.87 6.94
N ASP A 166 -20.53 -2.95 7.61
CA ASP A 166 -21.91 -2.61 7.29
C ASP A 166 -21.85 -1.43 6.31
N GLU A 167 -21.63 -1.74 5.03
CA GLU A 167 -21.54 -0.74 3.96
C GLU A 167 -22.89 -0.01 3.87
N GLY A 168 -22.97 1.20 4.44
CA GLY A 168 -24.15 2.04 4.29
C GLY A 168 -24.42 2.38 2.82
N ASP A 169 -25.67 2.28 2.40
CA ASP A 169 -26.18 2.56 1.03
C ASP A 169 -26.01 4.05 0.63
N LEU A 170 -24.79 4.52 0.46
CA LEU A 170 -24.51 5.79 -0.23
C LEU A 170 -24.26 5.50 -1.71
N SER A 171 -24.82 6.33 -2.60
CA SER A 171 -24.52 6.20 -4.03
C SER A 171 -23.04 6.51 -4.30
N GLU A 172 -22.46 5.90 -5.34
CA GLU A 172 -21.04 6.07 -5.71
C GLU A 172 -20.68 7.56 -5.93
N GLN A 173 -21.60 8.34 -6.50
CA GLN A 173 -21.43 9.78 -6.70
C GLN A 173 -21.39 10.57 -5.39
N GLU A 174 -22.19 10.18 -4.39
CA GLU A 174 -22.18 10.81 -3.07
C GLU A 174 -20.91 10.49 -2.29
N GLN A 175 -20.40 9.25 -2.40
CA GLN A 175 -19.13 8.85 -1.80
C GLN A 175 -17.97 9.65 -2.40
N VAL A 176 -17.88 9.73 -3.73
CA VAL A 176 -16.86 10.51 -4.43
C VAL A 176 -16.97 12.00 -4.09
N ALA A 177 -18.17 12.58 -4.11
CA ALA A 177 -18.38 13.98 -3.76
C ALA A 177 -17.94 14.30 -2.32
N ALA A 178 -18.18 13.38 -1.37
CA ALA A 178 -17.71 13.50 0.00
C ALA A 178 -16.17 13.53 0.07
N VAL A 179 -15.48 12.66 -0.67
CA VAL A 179 -14.00 12.63 -0.74
C VAL A 179 -13.43 13.95 -1.26
N ILE A 180 -14.03 14.53 -2.29
CA ILE A 180 -13.58 15.79 -2.90
C ILE A 180 -13.71 16.96 -1.92
N GLN A 181 -14.82 17.03 -1.20
CA GLN A 181 -15.07 18.11 -0.24
C GLN A 181 -14.09 18.09 0.95
N ILE A 182 -13.58 16.91 1.34
CA ILE A 182 -12.61 16.77 2.45
C ILE A 182 -11.28 17.48 2.14
N GLY A 183 -10.91 17.60 0.86
CA GLY A 183 -9.73 18.36 0.44
C GLY A 183 -9.77 19.85 0.83
N SER A 184 -10.96 20.39 1.13
CA SER A 184 -11.19 21.79 1.46
C SER A 184 -11.58 22.06 2.93
N ARG A 185 -11.97 21.03 3.72
CA ARG A 185 -12.37 21.20 5.14
C ARG A 185 -11.94 20.03 6.05
N ARG A 186 -11.44 20.43 7.22
CA ARG A 186 -10.35 19.82 8.00
C ARG A 186 -10.66 18.59 8.86
N ARG A 187 -11.53 17.65 8.43
CA ARG A 187 -11.68 16.36 9.13
C ARG A 187 -11.88 15.21 8.16
N LEU A 188 -10.90 14.32 8.12
CA LEU A 188 -11.03 13.00 7.49
C LEU A 188 -12.20 12.25 8.13
N PRO A 189 -12.96 11.46 7.36
CA PRO A 189 -14.03 10.63 7.89
C PRO A 189 -13.49 9.78 9.04
N GLN A 190 -14.20 9.79 10.16
CA GLN A 190 -14.04 8.74 11.15
C GLN A 190 -14.97 7.62 10.69
N GLY A 191 -14.41 6.51 10.22
CA GLY A 191 -15.19 5.45 9.62
C GLY A 191 -14.43 4.14 9.59
N GLN A 192 -15.19 3.07 9.37
CA GLN A 192 -14.68 1.76 8.99
C GLN A 192 -13.74 1.92 7.78
N GLY A 193 -12.63 1.18 7.73
CA GLY A 193 -11.64 1.33 6.65
C GLY A 193 -10.56 2.41 6.85
N ARG A 194 -10.68 3.32 7.84
CA ARG A 194 -9.60 4.29 8.11
C ARG A 194 -8.29 3.61 8.51
N GLN A 195 -8.36 2.60 9.38
CA GLN A 195 -7.18 1.81 9.79
C GLN A 195 -6.56 1.10 8.58
N LEU A 196 -7.38 0.46 7.73
CA LEU A 196 -6.96 -0.12 6.46
C LEU A 196 -6.22 0.91 5.58
N ALA A 197 -6.73 2.14 5.50
CA ALA A 197 -6.10 3.19 4.71
C ALA A 197 -4.74 3.61 5.28
N GLU A 198 -4.67 3.95 6.57
CA GLU A 198 -3.44 4.43 7.21
C GLU A 198 -2.35 3.34 7.16
N ASP A 199 -2.68 2.13 7.60
CA ASP A 199 -1.73 1.01 7.66
C ASP A 199 -1.36 0.46 6.28
N GLY A 200 -2.32 0.33 5.38
CA GLY A 200 -2.09 -0.22 4.06
C GLY A 200 -1.27 0.70 3.16
N LEU A 201 -1.51 2.02 3.23
CA LEU A 201 -0.70 3.00 2.49
C LEU A 201 0.71 3.14 3.07
N GLU A 202 0.88 2.96 4.39
CA GLU A 202 2.21 2.85 5.01
C GLU A 202 2.94 1.59 4.52
N ALA A 203 2.27 0.43 4.54
CA ALA A 203 2.82 -0.84 4.04
C ALA A 203 3.29 -0.73 2.58
N ILE A 204 2.51 -0.10 1.69
CA ILE A 204 2.90 0.09 0.28
C ILE A 204 4.21 0.86 0.18
N ARG A 205 4.38 1.94 0.97
CA ARG A 205 5.62 2.73 0.97
C ARG A 205 6.82 1.89 1.38
N TRP A 206 6.65 1.07 2.42
CA TRP A 206 7.68 0.18 2.92
C TRP A 206 8.09 -0.88 1.88
N VAL A 207 7.13 -1.55 1.24
CA VAL A 207 7.42 -2.56 0.21
C VAL A 207 8.03 -1.93 -1.04
N ALA A 208 7.56 -0.75 -1.46
CA ALA A 208 8.18 -0.01 -2.56
C ALA A 208 9.62 0.38 -2.25
N ALA A 209 9.91 0.83 -1.02
CA ALA A 209 11.27 1.11 -0.57
C ALA A 209 12.14 -0.16 -0.58
N ARG A 210 11.62 -1.29 -0.08
CA ARG A 210 12.32 -2.58 -0.09
C ARG A 210 12.71 -3.03 -1.49
N ARG A 211 11.79 -2.91 -2.45
CA ARG A 211 12.04 -3.25 -3.85
C ARG A 211 13.13 -2.35 -4.47
N ARG A 212 13.07 -1.04 -4.21
CA ARG A 212 14.10 -0.07 -4.63
C ARG A 212 15.48 -0.38 -4.05
N SER A 213 15.56 -0.83 -2.79
CA SER A 213 16.82 -1.26 -2.18
C SER A 213 17.45 -2.42 -2.92
N TRP A 214 16.65 -3.40 -3.37
CA TRP A 214 17.15 -4.51 -4.20
C TRP A 214 17.63 -4.05 -5.58
N LEU A 215 16.94 -3.09 -6.19
CA LEU A 215 17.29 -2.60 -7.52
C LEU A 215 18.48 -1.61 -7.50
N GLY A 216 18.93 -1.17 -6.31
CA GLY A 216 19.96 -0.15 -6.19
C GLY A 216 19.58 1.22 -6.80
N THR A 217 18.28 1.49 -6.98
CA THR A 217 17.78 2.72 -7.61
C THR A 217 16.53 3.25 -6.92
N THR A 218 16.35 4.56 -6.94
CA THR A 218 15.11 5.22 -6.53
C THR A 218 14.01 5.14 -7.58
N ASP A 219 14.40 4.88 -8.83
CA ASP A 219 13.52 4.89 -9.99
C ASP A 219 13.03 3.47 -10.30
N ASP A 220 11.88 3.13 -9.73
CA ASP A 220 11.19 1.87 -9.99
C ASP A 220 9.87 2.14 -10.73
N SER A 221 9.90 1.99 -12.05
CA SER A 221 8.73 2.18 -12.93
C SER A 221 7.66 1.12 -12.72
N TYR A 222 8.00 -0.04 -12.15
CA TYR A 222 7.03 -1.09 -11.89
C TYR A 222 6.08 -0.71 -10.74
N VAL A 223 6.54 0.06 -9.75
CA VAL A 223 5.67 0.64 -8.71
C VAL A 223 4.58 1.53 -9.34
N VAL A 224 4.93 2.32 -10.36
CA VAL A 224 3.99 3.16 -11.11
C VAL A 224 2.95 2.33 -11.83
N GLU A 225 3.40 1.29 -12.53
CA GLU A 225 2.52 0.36 -13.24
C GLU A 225 1.54 -0.35 -12.29
N VAL A 226 2.04 -0.93 -11.20
CA VAL A 226 1.25 -1.71 -10.24
C VAL A 226 0.17 -0.86 -9.58
N VAL A 227 0.52 0.35 -9.11
CA VAL A 227 -0.45 1.28 -8.50
C VAL A 227 -1.53 1.68 -9.52
N SER A 228 -1.12 2.01 -10.74
CA SER A 228 -2.06 2.41 -11.80
C SER A 228 -3.00 1.26 -12.17
N ARG A 229 -2.46 0.05 -12.37
CA ARG A 229 -3.22 -1.17 -12.68
C ARG A 229 -4.26 -1.48 -11.61
N TRP A 230 -3.84 -1.56 -10.34
CA TRP A 230 -4.74 -1.92 -9.25
C TRP A 230 -5.79 -0.85 -8.95
N SER A 231 -5.54 0.42 -9.26
CA SER A 231 -6.57 1.46 -9.14
C SER A 231 -7.76 1.25 -10.10
N ILE A 232 -7.57 0.51 -11.20
CA ILE A 232 -8.63 0.11 -12.14
C ILE A 232 -9.24 -1.23 -11.72
N LEU A 233 -8.39 -2.24 -11.48
CA LEU A 233 -8.85 -3.61 -11.19
C LEU A 233 -9.65 -3.69 -9.89
N ALA A 234 -9.27 -2.90 -8.87
CA ALA A 234 -9.98 -2.86 -7.59
C ALA A 234 -11.44 -2.43 -7.74
N THR A 235 -11.76 -1.56 -8.69
CA THR A 235 -13.15 -1.16 -8.99
C THR A 235 -13.95 -2.36 -9.50
N THR A 236 -13.41 -3.06 -10.50
CA THR A 236 -14.06 -4.24 -11.08
C THR A 236 -14.33 -5.32 -10.02
N LEU A 237 -13.35 -5.58 -9.15
CA LEU A 237 -13.47 -6.59 -8.08
C LEU A 237 -14.40 -6.16 -6.93
N ALA A 238 -14.37 -4.88 -6.54
CA ALA A 238 -15.25 -4.34 -5.51
C ALA A 238 -16.72 -4.44 -5.93
N ASP A 239 -17.00 -4.23 -7.22
CA ASP A 239 -18.33 -4.33 -7.81
C ASP A 239 -18.77 -5.80 -8.07
N GLY A 240 -17.94 -6.77 -7.68
CA GLY A 240 -18.24 -8.21 -7.82
C GLY A 240 -17.94 -8.79 -9.21
N GLY A 241 -17.21 -8.06 -10.05
CA GLY A 241 -16.73 -8.56 -11.33
C GLY A 241 -15.61 -9.59 -11.19
N ASP A 242 -15.36 -10.32 -12.29
CA ASP A 242 -14.24 -11.25 -12.43
C ASP A 242 -13.25 -10.71 -13.47
N LEU A 243 -11.96 -10.79 -13.16
CA LEU A 243 -10.88 -10.34 -14.05
C LEU A 243 -10.57 -11.37 -15.16
N GLY A 244 -10.99 -12.63 -15.00
CA GLY A 244 -10.84 -13.67 -16.03
C GLY A 244 -9.39 -13.82 -16.51
N ALA A 245 -9.16 -13.59 -17.81
CA ALA A 245 -7.83 -13.72 -18.42
C ALA A 245 -6.80 -12.70 -17.89
N GLN A 246 -7.23 -11.59 -17.29
CA GLN A 246 -6.31 -10.60 -16.74
C GLN A 246 -5.53 -11.15 -15.53
N TRP A 247 -6.04 -12.16 -14.81
CA TRP A 247 -5.28 -12.82 -13.74
C TRP A 247 -3.95 -13.39 -14.25
N ALA A 248 -3.99 -14.08 -15.40
CA ALA A 248 -2.78 -14.63 -16.01
C ALA A 248 -1.81 -13.53 -16.48
N SER A 249 -2.35 -12.42 -17.00
CA SER A 249 -1.53 -11.27 -17.40
C SER A 249 -0.85 -10.59 -16.20
N ILE A 250 -1.51 -10.55 -15.04
CA ILE A 250 -0.89 -10.06 -13.80
C ILE A 250 0.29 -10.97 -13.42
N ASP A 251 0.08 -12.28 -13.39
CA ASP A 251 1.13 -13.24 -13.05
C ASP A 251 2.33 -13.16 -14.01
N GLU A 252 2.06 -13.05 -15.32
CA GLU A 252 3.10 -12.88 -16.35
C GLU A 252 3.90 -11.59 -16.15
N ARG A 253 3.21 -10.45 -15.94
CA ARG A 253 3.88 -9.17 -15.67
C ARG A 253 4.69 -9.20 -14.38
N ASN A 254 4.23 -9.90 -13.35
CA ASN A 254 4.99 -10.06 -12.12
C ASN A 254 6.23 -10.93 -12.35
N ALA A 255 6.12 -12.00 -13.14
CA ALA A 255 7.27 -12.83 -13.52
C ALA A 255 8.32 -12.01 -14.30
N GLU A 256 7.90 -11.18 -15.26
CA GLU A 256 8.79 -10.31 -16.05
C GLU A 256 9.53 -9.26 -15.20
N ASN A 257 8.95 -8.85 -14.07
CA ASN A 257 9.51 -7.83 -13.17
C ASN A 257 10.10 -8.42 -11.88
N SER A 258 10.23 -9.75 -11.80
CA SER A 258 10.83 -10.43 -10.66
C SER A 258 12.32 -10.12 -10.56
N ILE A 259 12.76 -9.80 -9.35
CA ILE A 259 14.17 -9.55 -9.04
C ILE A 259 14.84 -10.91 -8.77
N ILE A 260 15.92 -11.18 -9.49
CA ILE A 260 16.74 -12.37 -9.29
C ILE A 260 17.93 -11.96 -8.41
N ALA A 261 18.14 -12.65 -7.27
CA ALA A 261 19.17 -12.28 -6.30
C ALA A 261 20.60 -12.33 -6.87
N GLU A 262 20.84 -13.07 -7.95
CA GLU A 262 22.14 -13.17 -8.62
C GLU A 262 22.49 -11.91 -9.43
N ASP A 263 21.52 -11.05 -9.75
CA ASP A 263 21.71 -9.89 -10.62
C ASP A 263 22.12 -8.61 -9.85
N VAL A 264 22.35 -8.69 -8.54
CA VAL A 264 22.63 -7.51 -7.69
C VAL A 264 24.05 -7.60 -7.12
N ASP A 265 25.01 -7.03 -7.85
CA ASP A 265 26.36 -6.76 -7.35
C ASP A 265 26.31 -5.58 -6.37
N PHE A 266 26.39 -5.86 -5.06
CA PHE A 266 26.47 -4.85 -3.99
C PHE A 266 27.89 -4.32 -3.77
#